data_AF-A0A5J4NJR4-F1
#
_entry.id   AF-A0A5J4NJR4-F1
#
_cell.length_a   1.000
_cell.length_b   1.000
_cell.length_c   1.000
_cell.angle_alpha   90.00
_cell.angle_beta   90.00
_cell.angle_gamma   90.00
#
_symmetry.space_group_name_H-M   'P 1'
#
loop_
_entity.id
_entity.type
_entity.pdbx_description
1 polymer ?
#
loop_
_entity_poly.entity_id
_entity_poly.type
_entity_poly.pdbx_seq_one_letter_code
_entity_poly.pdbx_strand_id
1 'polypeptide(L)'
;VSVPMPNADQRVRILSICLHGEPMAIGLSESDIREIATRTEGLSGSDLNELCREAAFCCYRLEKSRDSPRLRREHFFTALRKFLSNRVATQAPRRELQLPLD
;
A
#
# COMPACT_ATOMS: atom_id res chain seq x y z
N VAL A 1 15.51 -17.08 -12.72
CA VAL A 1 15.22 -15.73 -13.26
C VAL A 1 14.90 -14.81 -12.09
N SER A 2 15.55 -13.65 -11.99
CA SER A 2 15.23 -12.64 -10.96
C SER A 2 14.29 -11.60 -11.56
N VAL A 3 13.24 -11.23 -10.82
CA VAL A 3 12.29 -10.20 -11.24
C VAL A 3 12.70 -8.89 -10.57
N PRO A 4 13.04 -7.84 -11.33
CA PRO A 4 13.43 -6.56 -10.75
C PRO A 4 12.24 -5.83 -10.13
N MET A 5 12.54 -4.85 -9.28
CA MET A 5 11.52 -3.96 -8.72
C MET A 5 10.86 -3.11 -9.80
N PRO A 6 9.55 -2.82 -9.68
CA PRO A 6 8.84 -2.03 -10.68
C PRO A 6 9.31 -0.57 -10.70
N ASN A 7 9.55 -0.04 -11.90
CA ASN A 7 9.78 1.39 -12.12
C ASN A 7 8.49 2.20 -11.96
N ALA A 8 8.58 3.54 -12.05
CA ALA A 8 7.43 4.43 -11.80
C ALA A 8 6.20 4.10 -12.68
N ASP A 9 6.38 3.93 -13.99
CA ASP A 9 5.28 3.63 -14.92
C ASP A 9 4.69 2.24 -14.68
N GLN A 10 5.52 1.25 -14.34
CA GLN A 10 5.07 -0.07 -13.93
C GLN A 10 4.25 -0.02 -12.65
N ARG A 11 4.64 0.79 -11.66
CA ARG A 11 3.85 0.99 -10.44
C ARG A 11 2.50 1.62 -10.73
N VAL A 12 2.44 2.64 -11.60
CA VAL A 12 1.16 3.20 -12.08
C VAL A 12 0.29 2.10 -12.69
N ARG A 13 0.85 1.30 -13.60
CA ARG A 13 0.10 0.23 -14.26
C ARG A 13 -0.41 -0.82 -13.29
N ILE A 14 0.42 -1.26 -12.35
CA ILE A 14 0.04 -2.22 -11.31
C ILE A 14 -1.09 -1.66 -10.46
N LEU A 15 -0.97 -0.42 -9.97
CA LEU A 15 -2.02 0.25 -9.19
C LEU A 15 -3.33 0.35 -9.98
N SER A 16 -3.27 0.75 -11.26
CA SER A 16 -4.46 0.79 -12.12
C SER A 16 -5.13 -0.58 -12.27
N ILE A 17 -4.35 -1.66 -12.44
CA ILE A 17 -4.89 -3.02 -12.55
C ILE A 17 -5.54 -3.45 -11.22
N CYS A 18 -4.85 -3.24 -10.09
CA CYS A 18 -5.38 -3.57 -8.77
C CYS A 18 -6.69 -2.84 -8.46
N LEU A 19 -6.86 -1.62 -8.99
CA LEU A 19 -8.02 -0.77 -8.71
C LEU A 19 -9.16 -0.94 -9.72
N HIS A 20 -8.91 -1.49 -10.92
CA HIS A 20 -9.89 -1.58 -12.00
C HIS A 20 -11.13 -2.44 -11.63
N GLY A 21 -10.99 -3.39 -10.72
CA GLY A 21 -12.08 -4.26 -10.26
C GLY A 21 -12.79 -3.80 -8.98
N GLU A 22 -12.36 -2.69 -8.36
CA GLU A 22 -12.84 -2.27 -7.04
C GLU A 22 -13.99 -1.25 -7.16
N PRO A 23 -15.22 -1.57 -6.71
CA PRO A 23 -16.36 -0.66 -6.79
C PRO A 23 -16.12 0.69 -6.11
N MET A 24 -15.24 0.71 -5.09
CA MET A 24 -14.89 1.92 -4.35
C MET A 24 -13.88 2.81 -5.10
N ALA A 25 -13.17 2.30 -6.13
CA ALA A 25 -12.11 3.03 -6.83
C ALA A 25 -12.62 4.17 -7.74
N ILE A 26 -13.94 4.36 -7.87
CA ILE A 26 -14.58 5.42 -8.66
C ILE A 26 -14.16 6.83 -8.20
N GLY A 27 -13.62 6.98 -6.99
CA GLY A 27 -13.15 8.27 -6.46
C GLY A 27 -11.72 8.67 -6.86
N LEU A 28 -10.99 7.87 -7.64
CA LEU A 28 -9.59 8.14 -8.01
C LEU A 28 -9.44 8.54 -9.46
N SER A 29 -8.73 9.64 -9.69
CA SER A 29 -8.28 10.08 -11.01
C SER A 29 -6.95 9.43 -11.41
N GLU A 30 -6.59 9.49 -12.69
CA GLU A 30 -5.25 9.06 -13.13
C GLU A 30 -4.13 9.85 -12.44
N SER A 31 -4.35 11.14 -12.16
CA SER A 31 -3.40 11.97 -11.40
C SER A 31 -3.21 11.45 -9.98
N ASP A 32 -4.26 10.98 -9.32
CA ASP A 32 -4.16 10.39 -7.98
C ASP A 32 -3.32 9.10 -8.01
N ILE A 33 -3.55 8.25 -9.02
CA ILE A 33 -2.79 7.00 -9.20
C ILE A 33 -1.31 7.31 -9.42
N ARG A 34 -0.99 8.31 -10.26
CA ARG A 34 0.38 8.77 -10.46
C ARG A 34 1.00 9.28 -9.16
N GLU A 35 0.28 10.09 -8.38
CA GLU A 35 0.78 10.58 -7.09
C GLU A 35 1.10 9.39 -6.14
N ILE A 36 0.20 8.41 -6.03
CA ILE A 36 0.41 7.21 -5.22
C ILE A 36 1.64 6.42 -5.71
N ALA A 37 1.82 6.28 -7.02
CA ALA A 37 2.97 5.58 -7.62
C ALA A 37 4.31 6.26 -7.29
N THR A 38 4.36 7.59 -7.18
CA THR A 38 5.59 8.30 -6.78
C THR A 38 6.01 7.98 -5.34
N ARG A 39 5.05 7.76 -4.44
CA ARG A 39 5.31 7.51 -3.01
C ARG A 39 5.56 6.04 -2.67
N THR A 40 5.49 5.15 -3.65
CA THR A 40 5.60 3.68 -3.48
C THR A 40 6.87 3.12 -4.11
N GLU A 41 7.89 3.96 -4.27
CA GLU A 41 9.21 3.50 -4.69
C GLU A 41 9.77 2.44 -3.73
N GLY A 42 10.44 1.41 -4.29
CA GLY A 42 10.95 0.29 -3.51
C GLY A 42 9.88 -0.72 -3.07
N LEU A 43 8.62 -0.56 -3.48
CA LEU A 43 7.57 -1.57 -3.27
C LEU A 43 7.46 -2.54 -4.44
N SER A 44 7.35 -3.83 -4.12
CA SER A 44 7.13 -4.91 -5.08
C SER A 44 5.69 -4.93 -5.57
N GLY A 45 5.38 -5.73 -6.61
CA GLY A 45 3.99 -5.89 -7.07
C GLY A 45 3.05 -6.42 -5.98
N SER A 46 3.53 -7.32 -5.12
CA SER A 46 2.76 -7.81 -3.97
C SER A 46 2.55 -6.74 -2.90
N ASP A 47 3.56 -5.92 -2.61
CA ASP A 47 3.44 -4.81 -1.68
C ASP A 47 2.39 -3.78 -2.14
N LEU A 48 2.38 -3.46 -3.44
CA LEU A 48 1.39 -2.54 -4.03
C LEU A 48 -0.04 -3.09 -3.94
N ASN A 49 -0.20 -4.40 -4.15
CA ASN A 49 -1.50 -5.06 -4.01
C ASN A 49 -1.98 -5.06 -2.55
N GLU A 50 -1.08 -5.33 -1.59
CA GLU A 50 -1.39 -5.26 -0.17
C GLU A 50 -1.74 -3.82 0.27
N LEU A 51 -1.01 -2.82 -0.25
CA LEU A 51 -1.32 -1.42 -0.02
C LEU A 51 -2.74 -1.05 -0.50
N CYS A 52 -3.16 -1.54 -1.68
CA CYS A 52 -4.52 -1.31 -2.19
C CYS A 52 -5.58 -1.88 -1.24
N ARG A 53 -5.36 -3.09 -0.72
CA ARG A 53 -6.25 -3.73 0.26
C ARG A 53 -6.34 -2.93 1.56
N GLU A 54 -5.21 -2.52 2.13
CA GLU A 54 -5.20 -1.71 3.36
C GLU A 54 -5.85 -0.33 3.13
N ALA A 55 -5.68 0.26 1.94
CA ALA A 55 -6.37 1.50 1.56
C ALA A 55 -7.89 1.32 1.54
N ALA A 56 -8.39 0.21 0.97
CA ALA A 56 -9.81 -0.13 1.00
C ALA A 56 -10.34 -0.31 2.43
N PHE A 57 -9.57 -0.97 3.31
CA PHE A 57 -9.93 -1.08 4.73
C PHE A 57 -9.91 0.26 5.47
N CYS A 58 -8.95 1.14 5.17
CA CYS A 58 -8.94 2.52 5.67
C CYS A 58 -10.19 3.27 5.23
N CYS A 59 -10.57 3.17 3.94
CA CYS A 59 -11.79 3.76 3.41
C CYS A 59 -13.02 3.28 4.17
N TYR A 60 -13.21 1.96 4.26
CA TYR A 60 -14.35 1.38 4.98
C TYR A 60 -14.42 1.82 6.45
N ARG A 61 -13.28 1.92 7.15
CA ARG A 61 -13.24 2.35 8.55
C ARG A 61 -13.53 3.84 8.75
N LEU A 62 -13.07 4.69 7.84
CA LEU A 62 -13.18 6.15 7.97
C LEU A 62 -14.51 6.68 7.40
N GLU A 63 -15.12 5.94 6.48
CA GLU A 63 -16.33 6.36 5.77
C GLU A 63 -17.59 5.58 6.20
N LYS A 64 -17.57 4.94 7.37
CA LYS A 64 -18.66 4.06 7.87
C LYS A 64 -20.07 4.65 7.79
N SER A 65 -20.19 5.98 7.85
CA SER A 65 -21.48 6.68 7.83
C SER A 65 -21.97 7.07 6.42
N ARG A 66 -21.25 6.69 5.36
CA ARG A 66 -21.61 6.99 3.97
C ARG A 66 -22.29 5.77 3.34
N ASP A 67 -23.41 6.00 2.68
CA ASP A 67 -24.12 4.95 1.92
C ASP A 67 -23.30 4.40 0.74
N SER A 68 -22.29 5.14 0.29
CA SER A 68 -21.40 4.74 -0.81
C SER A 68 -19.99 5.28 -0.58
N PRO A 69 -19.15 4.55 0.18
CA PRO A 69 -17.78 4.95 0.42
C PRO A 69 -16.97 4.94 -0.87
N ARG A 70 -16.07 5.91 -1.01
CA ARG A 70 -15.23 6.11 -2.19
C ARG A 70 -13.77 6.16 -1.80
N LEU A 71 -12.99 5.32 -2.44
CA LEU A 71 -11.55 5.30 -2.29
C LEU A 71 -10.98 6.63 -2.79
N ARG A 72 -10.09 7.22 -1.99
CA ARG A 72 -9.39 8.47 -2.30
C ARG A 72 -7.93 8.32 -1.90
N ARG A 73 -7.08 9.20 -2.41
CA ARG A 73 -5.64 9.20 -2.14
C ARG A 73 -5.30 9.28 -0.65
N GLU A 74 -6.14 9.92 0.18
CA GLU A 74 -5.91 10.03 1.62
C GLU A 74 -5.98 8.65 2.32
N HIS A 75 -6.81 7.74 1.82
CA HIS A 75 -6.88 6.36 2.32
C HIS A 75 -5.59 5.60 1.99
N PHE A 76 -5.04 5.82 0.79
CA PHE A 76 -3.74 5.26 0.40
C PHE A 76 -2.60 5.81 1.24
N PHE A 77 -2.54 7.12 1.48
CA PHE A 77 -1.47 7.69 2.30
C PHE A 77 -1.55 7.24 3.76
N THR A 78 -2.77 7.07 4.28
CA THR A 78 -2.98 6.47 5.61
C THR A 78 -2.49 5.01 5.64
N ALA A 79 -2.84 4.22 4.63
CA ALA A 79 -2.40 2.83 4.49
C ALA A 79 -0.88 2.73 4.33
N LEU A 80 -0.28 3.56 3.49
CA LEU A 80 1.16 3.58 3.23
C LEU A 80 1.95 3.89 4.49
N ARG A 81 1.51 4.87 5.29
CA ARG A 81 2.13 5.18 6.59
C ARG A 81 2.13 3.96 7.51
N LYS A 82 1.02 3.23 7.60
CA LYS A 82 0.92 2.01 8.41
C LYS A 82 1.81 0.89 7.86
N PHE A 83 1.77 0.69 6.55
CA PHE A 83 2.54 -0.32 5.84
C PHE A 83 4.04 -0.14 6.08
N LEU A 84 4.56 1.07 5.91
CA LEU A 84 5.97 1.38 6.15
C LEU A 84 6.35 1.26 7.64
N SER A 85 5.49 1.71 8.56
CA SER A 85 5.72 1.53 10.00
C SER A 85 5.82 0.06 10.40
N ASN A 86 5.00 -0.81 9.82
CA ASN A 86 5.02 -2.25 10.09
C ASN A 86 6.26 -2.94 9.50
N ARG A 87 6.77 -2.48 8.34
CA ARG A 87 8.02 -2.98 7.76
C ARG A 87 9.24 -2.63 8.60
N VAL A 88 9.28 -1.43 9.18
CA VAL A 88 10.34 -1.06 10.13
C VAL A 88 10.29 -1.95 11.38
N ALA A 89 9.10 -2.25 11.89
CA ALA A 89 8.95 -3.12 13.05
C ALA A 89 9.37 -4.59 12.79
N THR A 90 9.18 -5.09 11.57
CA THR A 90 9.53 -6.46 11.17
C THR A 90 10.98 -6.62 10.71
N GLN A 91 11.65 -5.53 10.33
CA GLN A 91 13.07 -5.48 9.98
C GLN A 91 13.97 -5.02 11.13
N ALA A 92 13.41 -4.64 12.28
CA ALA A 92 14.20 -4.40 13.48
C ALA A 92 15.04 -5.66 13.78
N PRO A 93 16.36 -5.54 13.95
CA PRO A 93 17.19 -6.70 14.23
C PRO A 93 16.64 -7.38 15.48
N ARG A 94 16.28 -8.68 15.36
CA ARG A 94 16.09 -9.52 16.54
C ARG A 94 17.38 -9.36 17.34
N ARG A 95 17.32 -8.69 18.50
CA ARG A 95 18.40 -8.80 19.48
C ARG A 95 18.51 -10.29 19.77
N GLU A 96 19.51 -10.95 19.21
CA GLU A 96 19.88 -12.29 19.62
C GLU A 96 20.11 -12.18 21.12
N LEU A 97 19.20 -12.77 21.90
CA LEU A 97 19.39 -12.99 23.32
C LEU A 97 20.54 -13.98 23.40
N GLN A 98 21.76 -13.44 23.49
CA GLN A 98 22.94 -14.20 23.81
C GLN A 98 22.78 -14.63 25.27
N LEU A 99 22.06 -15.75 25.46
CA LEU A 99 21.99 -16.43 26.73
C LEU A 99 23.43 -16.84 27.09
N PRO A 100 23.90 -16.54 28.31
CA PRO A 100 25.17 -17.07 28.77
C PRO A 100 25.12 -18.59 28.64
N LEU A 101 26.11 -19.16 27.97
CA LEU A 101 26.36 -20.58 28.03
C LEU A 101 27.03 -20.83 29.40
N ASP A 102 26.24 -21.30 30.36
CA ASP A 102 26.75 -21.92 31.60
C ASP A 102 27.11 -23.39 31.33
#